data_AF-A0A536BKZ4-F1
#
_entry.id   AF-A0A536BKZ4-F1
#
_cell.length_a   1.000
_cell.length_b   1.000
_cell.length_c   1.000
_cell.angle_alpha   90.00
_cell.angle_beta   90.00
_cell.angle_gamma   90.00
#
_symmetry.space_group_name_H-M   'P 1'
#
loop_
_entity.id
_entity.type
_entity.pdbx_description
1 polymer ?
#
loop_
_entity_poly.entity_id
_entity_poly.type
_entity_poly.pdbx_seq_one_letter_code
_entity_poly.pdbx_strand_id
1 'polypeptide(L)'
;SAPYSRRPLRVEYALTGDGRDLASALRLLADWGARRSSGGVAEAYEPMRHATCGTPLEARWYCPTCALAVSDQEAADTRVV
;
A
#
# COMPACT_ATOMS: atom_id res chain seq x y z
N SER A 1 -14.93 -15.10 -8.22
CA SER A 1 -15.87 -15.31 -7.10
C SER A 1 -16.27 -16.77 -7.07
N ALA A 2 -16.54 -17.32 -5.89
CA ALA A 2 -16.96 -18.71 -5.73
C ALA A 2 -18.15 -18.80 -4.75
N PRO A 3 -19.20 -19.59 -5.05
CA PRO A 3 -20.31 -19.78 -4.11
C PRO A 3 -19.89 -20.69 -2.94
N TYR A 4 -20.14 -20.24 -1.71
CA TYR A 4 -19.88 -21.03 -0.49
C TYR A 4 -21.15 -21.48 0.24
N SER A 5 -22.32 -20.96 -0.16
CA SER A 5 -23.62 -21.49 0.26
C SER A 5 -24.60 -21.39 -0.90
N ARG A 6 -25.50 -22.38 -1.03
CA ARG A 6 -26.53 -22.41 -2.09
C ARG A 6 -27.93 -22.05 -1.59
N ARG A 7 -28.19 -22.15 -0.28
CA ARG A 7 -29.48 -21.79 0.34
C ARG A 7 -29.27 -21.20 1.74
N PRO A 8 -29.28 -19.86 1.90
CA PRO A 8 -29.35 -18.86 0.82
C PRO A 8 -28.06 -18.83 -0.03
N LEU A 9 -28.15 -18.38 -1.28
CA LEU A 9 -26.96 -18.22 -2.13
C LEU A 9 -26.00 -17.20 -1.50
N ARG A 10 -24.76 -17.60 -1.23
CA ARG A 10 -23.69 -16.72 -0.76
C ARG A 10 -22.44 -16.94 -1.58
N VAL A 11 -21.79 -15.85 -1.96
CA VAL A 11 -20.58 -15.86 -2.80
C VAL A 11 -19.45 -15.13 -2.10
N GLU A 12 -18.24 -15.62 -2.29
CA GLU A 12 -17.02 -14.99 -1.83
C GLU A 12 -16.44 -14.09 -2.93
N TYR A 13 -16.01 -12.89 -2.53
CA TYR A 13 -15.26 -11.95 -3.35
C TYR A 13 -13.80 -11.98 -2.92
N ALA A 14 -13.01 -12.80 -3.59
CA ALA A 14 -11.56 -12.83 -3.41
C ALA A 14 -10.88 -11.76 -4.29
N LEU A 15 -9.80 -11.17 -3.79
CA LEU A 15 -8.94 -10.31 -4.60
C LEU A 15 -8.31 -11.11 -5.75
N THR A 16 -8.28 -10.49 -6.92
CA THR A 16 -7.50 -10.95 -8.08
C THR A 16 -6.00 -10.68 -7.86
N GLY A 17 -5.16 -11.03 -8.84
CA GLY A 17 -3.76 -10.59 -8.85
C GLY A 17 -3.67 -9.06 -8.79
N ASP A 18 -4.31 -8.38 -9.73
CA ASP A 18 -4.37 -6.92 -9.80
C ASP A 18 -4.91 -6.28 -8.51
N GLY A 19 -5.91 -6.89 -7.88
CA GLY A 19 -6.46 -6.41 -6.61
C GLY A 19 -5.46 -6.53 -5.45
N ARG A 20 -4.59 -7.53 -5.47
CA ARG A 20 -3.48 -7.65 -4.50
C ARG A 20 -2.39 -6.62 -4.79
N ASP A 21 -2.09 -6.36 -6.06
CA ASP A 21 -1.11 -5.34 -6.44
C ASP A 21 -1.56 -3.93 -6.00
N LEU A 22 -2.85 -3.63 -6.19
CA LEU A 22 -3.46 -2.37 -5.74
C LEU A 22 -3.43 -2.19 -4.22
N ALA A 23 -3.45 -3.28 -3.44
CA ALA A 23 -3.43 -3.21 -1.98
C ALA A 23 -2.21 -2.44 -1.44
N SER A 24 -1.07 -2.49 -2.15
CA SER A 24 0.14 -1.73 -1.82
C SER A 24 -0.09 -0.23 -1.96
N ALA A 25 -0.71 0.23 -3.06
CA ALA A 25 -1.04 1.64 -3.25
C ALA A 25 -2.03 2.15 -2.20
N LEU A 26 -3.04 1.36 -1.84
CA LEU A 26 -4.00 1.72 -0.79
C LEU A 26 -3.34 1.90 0.58
N ARG A 27 -2.37 1.05 0.93
CA ARG A 27 -1.59 1.20 2.18
C ARG A 27 -0.75 2.48 2.18
N LEU A 28 -0.12 2.82 1.06
CA LEU A 28 0.65 4.07 0.94
C LEU A 28 -0.23 5.31 1.08
N LEU A 29 -1.45 5.29 0.53
CA LEU A 29 -2.43 6.36 0.69
C LEU A 29 -2.92 6.49 2.14
N ALA A 30 -3.17 5.37 2.82
CA ALA A 30 -3.57 5.36 4.23
C ALA A 30 -2.47 5.95 5.12
N ASP A 31 -1.21 5.56 4.88
CA ASP A 31 -0.02 6.08 5.56
C ASP A 31 0.18 7.58 5.34
N TRP A 32 0.01 8.04 4.11
CA TRP A 32 0.03 9.47 3.79
C TRP A 32 -1.08 10.25 4.52
N GLY A 33 -2.30 9.71 4.56
CA GLY A 33 -3.44 10.32 5.24
C GLY A 33 -3.23 10.42 6.74
N ALA A 34 -2.77 9.33 7.37
CA ALA A 34 -2.47 9.26 8.79
C ALA A 34 -1.45 10.32 9.23
N ARG A 35 -0.38 10.54 8.45
CA ARG A 35 0.61 11.60 8.73
C ARG A 35 0.04 13.02 8.69
N ARG A 36 -1.08 13.24 7.99
CA ARG A 36 -1.68 14.56 7.78
C ARG A 36 -2.89 14.85 8.66
N SER A 37 -3.46 13.84 9.31
CA SER A 37 -4.58 14.02 10.24
C SER A 37 -4.11 14.62 11.56
N SER A 38 -4.17 15.94 11.71
CA SER A 38 -3.77 16.67 12.92
C SER A 38 -4.83 16.68 14.04
N GLY A 39 -5.84 15.80 13.99
CA GLY A 39 -6.97 15.85 14.92
C GLY A 39 -7.62 14.49 15.17
N GLY A 40 -7.24 13.84 16.27
CA GLY A 40 -8.05 12.89 17.06
C GLY A 40 -8.43 11.53 16.45
N VAL A 41 -8.45 11.36 15.13
CA VAL A 41 -8.70 10.05 14.47
C VAL A 41 -7.41 9.38 13.98
N ALA A 42 -6.27 10.03 14.15
CA ALA A 42 -4.95 9.55 13.76
C ALA A 42 -4.33 8.52 14.72
N GLU A 43 -4.99 8.21 15.83
CA GLU A 43 -4.42 7.35 16.88
C GLU A 43 -4.28 5.86 16.50
N ALA A 44 -4.81 5.42 15.36
CA ALA A 44 -4.91 3.99 15.02
C ALA A 44 -4.18 3.54 13.75
N TYR A 45 -3.45 4.40 13.04
CA TYR A 45 -2.69 3.96 11.89
C TYR A 45 -1.25 3.59 12.28
N GLU A 46 -0.99 2.29 12.39
CA GLU A 46 0.35 1.77 12.55
C GLU A 46 1.03 1.69 11.17
N PRO A 47 2.19 2.33 10.95
CA PRO A 47 2.90 2.21 9.70
C PRO A 47 3.29 0.75 9.44
N MET A 48 3.42 0.38 8.16
CA MET A 48 4.01 -0.92 7.83
C MET A 48 5.41 -0.98 8.42
N ARG A 49 5.75 -2.10 9.07
CA ARG A 49 7.06 -2.31 9.68
C ARG A 49 7.77 -3.47 9.03
N HIS A 50 9.09 -3.36 8.96
CA HIS A 50 9.93 -4.47 8.54
C HIS A 50 9.80 -5.60 9.57
N ALA A 51 9.39 -6.79 9.12
CA ALA A 51 9.07 -7.90 10.02
C ALA A 51 10.26 -8.32 10.91
N THR A 52 11.49 -8.15 10.43
CA THR A 52 12.70 -8.58 11.15
C THR A 52 13.15 -7.56 12.21
N CYS A 53 13.16 -6.26 11.89
CA CYS A 53 13.73 -5.23 12.77
C CYS A 53 12.71 -4.24 13.35
N GLY A 54 11.45 -4.30 12.92
CA GLY A 54 10.38 -3.42 13.38
C GLY A 54 10.47 -1.97 12.89
N THR A 55 11.48 -1.63 12.10
CA THR A 55 11.63 -0.27 11.53
C THR A 55 10.43 0.04 10.62
N PRO A 56 9.78 1.22 10.76
CA PRO A 56 8.76 1.66 9.82
C PRO A 56 9.30 1.67 8.38
N LEU A 57 8.52 1.18 7.44
CA LEU A 57 8.85 1.21 6.03
C LEU A 57 8.61 2.61 5.46
N GLU A 58 9.52 3.07 4.61
CA GLU A 58 9.39 4.31 3.85
C GLU A 58 9.13 4.00 2.38
N ALA A 59 8.21 4.75 1.76
CA ALA A 59 8.03 4.71 0.32
C ALA A 59 9.11 5.55 -0.36
N ARG A 60 9.91 4.93 -1.22
CA ARG A 60 10.93 5.59 -2.05
C ARG A 60 10.92 5.00 -3.45
N TRP A 61 11.41 5.78 -4.43
CA TRP A 61 11.67 5.25 -5.76
C TRP A 61 12.74 4.16 -5.69
N TYR A 62 12.55 3.09 -6.44
CA TYR A 62 13.48 1.97 -6.50
C TYR A 62 13.83 1.68 -7.96
N CYS A 63 15.13 1.66 -8.27
CA CYS A 63 15.61 1.24 -9.57
C CYS A 63 15.97 -0.25 -9.51
N PRO A 64 15.22 -1.14 -10.20
CA PRO A 64 15.51 -2.58 -10.19
C PRO A 64 16.81 -2.94 -10.92
N THR A 65 17.25 -2.12 -11.88
CA THR A 65 18.48 -2.35 -12.63
C THR A 65 19.72 -2.08 -11.77
N CYS A 66 19.71 -1.00 -11.00
CA CYS A 66 20.82 -0.65 -10.11
C CYS A 66 20.70 -1.30 -8.73
N ALA A 67 19.53 -1.85 -8.39
CA ALA A 67 19.15 -2.37 -7.09
C ALA A 67 19.30 -1.35 -5.94
N LEU A 68 18.98 -0.09 -6.21
CA LEU A 68 19.14 1.03 -5.27
C LEU A 68 17.86 1.85 -5.15
N ALA A 69 17.65 2.43 -3.96
CA ALA A 69 16.69 3.50 -3.77
C ALA A 69 17.18 4.77 -4.46
N VAL A 70 16.29 5.44 -5.19
CA VAL A 70 16.56 6.65 -5.97
C VAL A 70 15.91 7.84 -5.25
N SER A 71 16.61 8.96 -5.16
CA SER A 71 16.05 10.19 -4.59
C SER A 71 15.02 10.82 -5.53
N ASP A 72 14.12 11.66 -4.99
CA ASP A 72 13.16 12.39 -5.81
C ASP A 72 13.82 13.33 -6.85
N GLN A 73 15.09 13.73 -6.63
CA GLN A 73 15.84 14.58 -7.57
C GLN A 73 16.42 13.79 -8.74
N GLU A 74 16.76 12.52 -8.52
CA GLU A 74 17.31 11.62 -9.53
C GLU A 74 16.21 10.90 -10.33
N ALA A 75 15.01 10.78 -9.76
CA ALA A 75 13.83 10.34 -10.48
C ALA A 75 13.44 11.44 -11.48
N ALA A 76 13.74 11.22 -12.77
CA ALA A 76 13.34 12.15 -13.83
C ALA A 76 11.83 12.39 -13.78
N ASP A 77 11.44 13.67 -13.82
CA ASP A 77 10.05 14.11 -13.64
C ASP A 77 9.15 13.45 -14.69
N THR A 78 8.37 12.47 -14.23
CA THR A 78 7.30 11.90 -15.04
C THR A 78 6.18 12.92 -15.00
N ARG A 79 6.10 13.78 -16.02
CA ARG A 79 4.95 14.67 -16.22
C ARG A 79 3.66 13.89 -15.95
N VAL A 80 3.02 14.21 -14.84
CA VAL A 80 1.70 13.69 -14.50
C VAL A 80 0.75 14.29 -15.53
N VAL A 81 0.21 13.44 -16.39
CA VAL A 81 -0.91 13.75 -17.29
C VAL A 81 -2.19 13.96 -16.52
#